data_AF-A0A5N4B315-F1
#
_entry.id   AF-A0A5N4B315-F1
#
_cell.length_a   1.000
_cell.length_b   1.000
_cell.length_c   1.000
_cell.angle_alpha   90.00
_cell.angle_beta   90.00
_cell.angle_gamma   90.00
#
_symmetry.space_group_name_H-M   'P 1'
#
loop_
_entity.id
_entity.type
_entity.pdbx_description
1 polymer ?
#
loop_
_entity_poly.entity_id
_entity_poly.type
_entity_poly.pdbx_seq_one_letter_code
_entity_poly.pdbx_strand_id
1 'polypeptide(L)'
;MKYCRINIPKALFLIISVFLNNINITLMAADNNMEKESKQPAVKNLSNSEVSYAPKHYFPDTLHCESDRECHSLNPPCIYCNLNPNCIYGEEVNVSCNVNQLVQCKGEHNFQRSFQCRYCYQTELWEHACELKANCNSAATPPAYYRSNCTVNDDVLCLGNNLRKRRRAIYMYWAWRLNFEFLFP
;
A
#
# COMPACT_ATOMS: atom_id res chain seq x y z
N MET A 1 -43.26 38.41 -2.83
CA MET A 1 -41.78 38.48 -2.85
C MET A 1 -41.31 39.02 -1.52
N LYS A 2 -40.54 38.25 -0.73
CA LYS A 2 -39.99 38.67 0.56
C LYS A 2 -38.55 39.13 0.33
N TYR A 3 -38.21 40.37 0.66
CA TYR A 3 -36.83 40.87 0.58
C TYR A 3 -36.13 40.69 1.93
N CYS A 4 -34.93 40.13 1.89
CA CYS A 4 -34.07 40.00 3.07
C CYS A 4 -33.40 41.34 3.38
N ARG A 5 -33.74 41.95 4.52
CA ARG A 5 -32.97 43.07 5.07
C ARG A 5 -31.67 42.55 5.66
N ILE A 6 -30.60 42.59 4.88
CA ILE A 6 -29.25 42.28 5.35
C ILE A 6 -28.70 43.51 6.07
N ASN A 7 -28.24 43.30 7.31
CA ASN A 7 -27.64 44.35 8.11
C ASN A 7 -26.21 44.61 7.63
N ILE A 8 -26.04 45.63 6.78
CA ILE A 8 -24.80 46.03 6.09
C ILE A 8 -23.53 45.98 6.98
N PRO A 9 -23.52 46.48 8.24
CA PRO A 9 -22.33 46.41 9.07
C PRO A 9 -21.87 44.97 9.39
N LYS A 10 -22.81 44.01 9.51
CA LYS A 10 -22.46 42.60 9.76
C LYS A 10 -21.97 41.90 8.50
N ALA A 11 -22.48 42.28 7.33
CA ALA A 11 -22.01 41.77 6.05
C ALA A 11 -20.58 42.21 5.74
N LEU A 12 -20.24 43.47 6.04
CA LEU A 12 -18.87 43.98 5.91
C LEU A 12 -17.88 43.24 6.81
N PHE A 13 -18.27 42.92 8.05
CA PHE A 13 -17.41 42.17 8.98
C PHE A 13 -17.07 40.76 8.45
N LEU A 14 -18.05 40.06 7.87
CA LEU A 14 -17.82 38.75 7.25
C LEU A 14 -16.87 38.85 6.05
N ILE A 15 -17.05 39.84 5.19
CA ILE A 15 -16.19 40.06 4.02
C ILE A 15 -14.74 40.37 4.46
N ILE A 16 -14.55 41.24 5.46
CA ILE A 16 -13.22 41.60 5.99
C ILE A 16 -12.51 40.38 6.62
N SER A 17 -13.25 39.51 7.33
CA SER A 17 -12.67 38.30 7.93
C SER A 17 -12.13 37.30 6.90
N VAL A 18 -12.75 37.22 5.72
CA VAL A 18 -12.29 36.36 4.61
C VAL A 18 -11.02 36.93 3.97
N PHE A 19 -10.94 38.27 3.82
CA PHE A 19 -9.75 38.91 3.25
C PHE A 19 -8.53 38.85 4.18
N LEU A 20 -8.71 38.99 5.50
CA LEU A 20 -7.58 38.92 6.45
C LEU A 20 -7.01 37.50 6.61
N ASN A 21 -7.82 36.45 6.45
CA ASN A 21 -7.33 35.06 6.50
C ASN A 21 -6.46 34.68 5.29
N ASN A 22 -6.62 35.34 4.15
CA ASN A 22 -5.82 35.07 2.94
C ASN A 22 -4.45 35.76 2.92
N ILE A 23 -4.16 36.70 3.83
CA ILE A 23 -2.86 37.39 3.90
C ILE A 23 -1.83 36.57 4.72
N ASN A 24 -2.27 35.57 5.50
CA ASN A 24 -1.38 34.71 6.29
C ASN A 24 -0.78 33.51 5.52
N ILE A 25 -0.99 33.39 4.20
CA ILE A 25 -0.49 32.26 3.39
C ILE A 25 0.80 32.60 2.61
N THR A 26 1.26 33.86 2.59
CA THR A 26 2.46 34.28 1.84
C THR A 26 3.70 34.64 2.69
N LEU A 27 3.71 34.32 4.00
CA LEU A 27 4.87 34.56 4.88
C LEU A 27 5.34 33.29 5.63
N MET A 28 5.24 32.13 5.00
CA MET A 28 5.86 30.88 5.47
C MET A 28 6.60 30.18 4.31
N ALA A 29 7.40 30.95 3.57
CA ALA A 29 8.31 30.47 2.53
C ALA A 29 9.70 31.08 2.73
N ALA A 30 10.24 30.99 3.93
CA ALA A 30 11.64 31.27 4.23
C ALA A 30 12.02 30.56 5.52
N ASP A 31 12.37 29.28 5.41
CA ASP A 31 13.52 28.67 6.08
C ASP A 31 13.39 27.15 6.03
N ASN A 32 14.38 26.50 5.41
CA ASN A 32 14.98 25.25 5.85
C ASN A 32 16.10 24.86 4.86
N ASN A 33 17.32 25.26 5.24
CA ASN A 33 18.57 24.50 5.24
C ASN A 33 18.87 23.56 4.04
N MET A 34 20.10 23.66 3.51
CA MET A 34 21.17 22.69 3.82
C MET A 34 22.30 22.76 2.78
N GLU A 35 23.48 23.00 3.29
CA GLU A 35 24.81 22.91 2.69
C GLU A 35 24.99 21.64 1.85
N LYS A 36 25.53 21.80 0.63
CA LYS A 36 26.05 20.68 -0.16
C LYS A 36 27.31 21.10 -0.91
N GLU A 37 28.44 20.78 -0.30
CA GLU A 37 29.72 20.75 -0.97
C GLU A 37 29.96 19.38 -1.65
N SER A 38 30.58 19.47 -2.83
CA SER A 38 31.60 18.54 -3.35
C SER A 38 31.17 17.24 -4.04
N LYS A 39 31.32 17.26 -5.38
CA LYS A 39 32.07 16.33 -6.27
C LYS A 39 31.27 15.78 -7.45
N GLN A 40 31.55 16.35 -8.63
CA GLN A 40 31.45 15.66 -9.92
C GLN A 40 32.53 14.57 -9.99
N PRO A 41 32.28 13.49 -10.76
CA PRO A 41 33.08 13.36 -11.97
C PRO A 41 32.33 12.78 -13.20
N ALA A 42 32.70 13.36 -14.35
CA ALA A 42 32.87 12.75 -15.67
C ALA A 42 31.76 11.85 -16.27
N VAL A 43 30.99 12.44 -17.19
CA VAL A 43 30.21 11.74 -18.21
C VAL A 43 31.14 11.24 -19.33
N LYS A 44 31.15 9.93 -19.59
CA LYS A 44 31.55 9.35 -20.88
C LYS A 44 30.34 8.61 -21.45
N ASN A 45 29.91 9.02 -22.65
CA ASN A 45 28.86 8.37 -23.43
C ASN A 45 29.41 7.10 -24.11
N LEU A 46 28.67 5.99 -24.13
CA LEU A 46 28.34 5.27 -25.38
C LEU A 46 27.35 4.09 -25.18
N SER A 47 26.42 4.03 -26.13
CA SER A 47 25.77 2.87 -26.76
C SER A 47 24.83 1.96 -25.95
N ASN A 48 23.59 1.97 -26.45
CA ASN A 48 22.54 0.95 -26.34
C ASN A 48 23.07 -0.49 -26.30
N SER A 49 22.56 -1.26 -25.35
CA SER A 49 22.41 -2.71 -25.47
C SER A 49 21.20 -3.13 -24.65
N GLU A 50 20.34 -3.93 -25.27
CA GLU A 50 19.09 -4.46 -24.73
C GLU A 50 19.36 -5.21 -23.42
N VAL A 51 18.91 -4.65 -22.30
CA VAL A 51 18.99 -5.30 -20.99
C VAL A 51 17.67 -6.01 -20.74
N SER A 52 17.70 -7.34 -20.89
CA SER A 52 16.67 -8.25 -20.37
C SER A 52 16.48 -7.97 -18.87
N TYR A 53 15.31 -7.45 -18.50
CA TYR A 53 14.92 -7.21 -17.11
C TYR A 53 14.63 -8.56 -16.43
N ALA A 54 15.67 -9.25 -16.00
CA ALA A 54 15.57 -10.22 -14.91
C ALA A 54 15.60 -9.43 -13.59
N PRO A 55 14.53 -9.42 -12.78
CA PRO A 55 14.55 -8.73 -11.51
C PRO A 55 15.55 -9.40 -10.56
N LYS A 56 16.57 -8.66 -10.13
CA LYS A 56 17.42 -9.06 -9.01
C LYS A 56 16.56 -9.03 -7.74
N HIS A 57 16.11 -10.20 -7.29
CA HIS A 57 15.45 -10.35 -6.01
C HIS A 57 16.48 -10.25 -4.87
N TYR A 58 16.54 -9.08 -4.24
CA TYR A 58 17.00 -8.93 -2.86
C TYR A 58 15.85 -9.35 -1.96
N PHE A 59 16.00 -10.37 -1.10
CA PHE A 59 15.15 -10.47 0.09
C PHE A 59 15.77 -11.33 1.21
N PRO A 60 15.93 -10.78 2.43
CA PRO A 60 16.44 -11.48 3.60
C PRO A 60 15.33 -12.11 4.48
N ASP A 61 14.14 -12.43 3.93
CA ASP A 61 13.02 -13.01 4.72
C ASP A 61 12.71 -14.49 4.41
N THR A 62 13.68 -15.26 3.91
CA THR A 62 13.52 -16.73 3.81
C THR A 62 13.51 -17.44 5.18
N LEU A 63 13.74 -16.71 6.27
CA LEU A 63 13.79 -17.24 7.63
C LEU A 63 12.44 -17.73 8.18
N HIS A 64 11.31 -17.41 7.52
CA HIS A 64 9.95 -17.69 8.00
C HIS A 64 9.22 -18.80 7.25
N CYS A 65 9.88 -19.48 6.32
CA CYS A 65 9.26 -20.57 5.57
C CYS A 65 9.34 -21.87 6.39
N GLU A 66 8.20 -22.38 6.86
CA GLU A 66 8.14 -23.64 7.58
C GLU A 66 8.70 -24.78 6.72
N SER A 67 9.74 -25.46 7.22
CA SER A 67 10.22 -26.71 6.66
C SER A 67 9.22 -27.84 6.93
N ASP A 68 9.18 -28.85 6.06
CA ASP A 68 8.37 -30.08 6.17
C ASP A 68 6.90 -30.05 5.68
N ARG A 69 6.42 -28.94 5.12
CA ARG A 69 5.13 -28.88 4.39
C ARG A 69 5.24 -29.33 2.93
N GLU A 70 4.10 -29.61 2.31
CA GLU A 70 4.04 -29.86 0.86
C GLU A 70 4.38 -28.60 0.07
N CYS A 71 5.24 -28.72 -0.94
CA CYS A 71 5.72 -27.59 -1.73
C CYS A 71 4.58 -26.80 -2.41
N HIS A 72 3.53 -27.48 -2.87
CA HIS A 72 2.38 -26.85 -3.53
C HIS A 72 1.55 -25.96 -2.57
N SER A 73 1.60 -26.26 -1.27
CA SER A 73 0.83 -25.57 -0.22
C SER A 73 1.50 -24.28 0.27
N LEU A 74 2.76 -24.05 -0.10
CA LEU A 74 3.51 -22.87 0.30
C LEU A 74 2.95 -21.59 -0.34
N ASN A 75 3.18 -20.47 0.32
CA ASN A 75 2.72 -19.16 -0.10
C ASN A 75 3.92 -18.21 -0.33
N PRO A 76 3.78 -17.16 -1.14
CA PRO A 76 4.80 -16.10 -1.18
C PRO A 76 5.01 -15.55 0.24
N PRO A 77 6.26 -15.29 0.68
CA PRO A 77 7.49 -15.17 -0.11
C PRO A 77 8.27 -16.47 -0.36
N CYS A 78 7.77 -17.62 0.11
CA CYS A 78 8.47 -18.91 0.00
C CYS A 78 8.43 -19.50 -1.42
N ILE A 79 7.51 -19.01 -2.26
CA ILE A 79 7.38 -19.36 -3.66
C ILE A 79 7.39 -18.11 -4.55
N TYR A 80 7.78 -18.29 -5.80
CA TYR A 80 7.72 -17.29 -6.84
C TYR A 80 6.94 -17.83 -8.03
N CYS A 81 5.90 -17.11 -8.45
CA CYS A 81 5.06 -17.47 -9.60
C CYS A 81 5.29 -16.52 -10.77
N ASN A 82 5.32 -17.06 -11.98
CA ASN A 82 5.40 -16.27 -13.20
C ASN A 82 4.01 -15.72 -13.55
N LEU A 83 3.73 -14.51 -13.07
CA LEU A 83 2.46 -13.83 -13.32
C LEU A 83 2.58 -12.95 -14.57
N ASN A 84 1.83 -13.29 -15.61
CA ASN A 84 1.75 -12.47 -16.82
C ASN A 84 0.79 -11.30 -16.60
N PRO A 85 1.22 -10.02 -16.70
CA PRO A 85 0.33 -8.88 -16.54
C PRO A 85 -0.66 -8.69 -17.71
N ASN A 86 -0.47 -9.39 -18.83
CA ASN A 86 -1.33 -9.27 -20.03
C ASN A 86 -2.55 -10.20 -20.00
N CYS A 87 -2.90 -10.79 -18.85
CA CYS A 87 -4.11 -11.60 -18.70
C CYS A 87 -5.39 -10.73 -18.69
N ILE A 88 -6.53 -11.34 -18.97
CA ILE A 88 -7.82 -10.65 -18.91
C ILE A 88 -8.18 -10.44 -17.44
N TYR A 89 -8.49 -9.21 -17.05
CA TYR A 89 -8.87 -8.88 -15.68
C TYR A 89 -10.04 -9.72 -15.16
N GLY A 90 -9.86 -10.32 -13.99
CA GLY A 90 -10.86 -11.16 -13.32
C GLY A 90 -10.91 -12.61 -13.80
N GLU A 91 -10.20 -12.95 -14.88
CA GLU A 91 -10.07 -14.33 -15.37
C GLU A 91 -9.23 -15.18 -14.42
N GLU A 92 -9.59 -16.45 -14.30
CA GLU A 92 -8.82 -17.45 -13.57
C GLU A 92 -7.78 -18.09 -14.49
N VAL A 93 -6.49 -17.93 -14.16
CA VAL A 93 -5.36 -18.32 -15.00
C VAL A 93 -4.44 -19.25 -14.22
N ASN A 94 -3.99 -20.35 -14.86
CA ASN A 94 -2.99 -21.23 -14.28
C ASN A 94 -1.58 -20.71 -14.58
N VAL A 95 -0.79 -20.52 -13.53
CA VAL A 95 0.60 -20.03 -13.60
C VAL A 95 1.57 -21.04 -13.03
N SER A 96 2.80 -21.06 -13.58
CA SER A 96 3.88 -21.86 -13.03
C SER A 96 4.53 -21.14 -11.84
N CYS A 97 4.61 -21.83 -10.72
CA CYS A 97 5.23 -21.41 -9.49
C CYS A 97 6.45 -22.28 -9.18
N ASN A 98 7.47 -21.67 -8.59
CA ASN A 98 8.69 -22.34 -8.16
C ASN A 98 8.97 -22.01 -6.70
N VAL A 99 9.39 -23.03 -5.95
CA VAL A 99 9.87 -22.88 -4.58
C VAL A 99 11.20 -22.13 -4.58
N ASN A 100 11.39 -21.24 -3.60
CA ASN A 100 12.63 -20.51 -3.43
C ASN A 100 13.77 -21.46 -3.03
N GLN A 101 14.98 -21.23 -3.52
CA GLN A 101 16.12 -22.17 -3.42
C GLN A 101 16.52 -22.53 -1.99
N LEU A 102 16.23 -21.64 -1.02
CA LEU A 102 16.59 -21.82 0.38
C LEU A 102 15.51 -22.54 1.21
N VAL A 103 14.34 -22.83 0.63
CA VAL A 103 13.20 -23.43 1.32
C VAL A 103 13.20 -24.94 1.09
N GLN A 104 13.09 -25.71 2.18
CA GLN A 104 12.96 -27.16 2.13
C GLN A 104 11.49 -27.56 2.31
N CYS A 105 10.93 -28.29 1.35
CA CYS A 105 9.55 -28.76 1.37
C CYS A 105 9.45 -30.16 0.74
N LYS A 106 8.30 -30.82 0.87
CA LYS A 106 8.04 -32.16 0.35
C LYS A 106 7.28 -32.08 -0.97
N GLY A 107 7.75 -32.76 -2.00
CA GLY A 107 7.10 -32.85 -3.31
C GLY A 107 7.80 -32.06 -4.41
N GLU A 108 7.07 -31.72 -5.47
CA GLU A 108 7.63 -31.01 -6.63
C GLU A 108 7.87 -29.53 -6.32
N HIS A 109 9.08 -29.06 -6.63
CA HIS A 109 9.46 -27.65 -6.43
C HIS A 109 8.92 -26.73 -7.52
N ASN A 110 8.51 -27.28 -8.67
CA ASN A 110 7.79 -26.58 -9.72
C ASN A 110 6.37 -27.14 -9.77
N PHE A 111 5.38 -26.26 -9.72
CA PHE A 111 3.98 -26.66 -9.75
C PHE A 111 3.13 -25.58 -10.44
N GLN A 112 1.92 -25.95 -10.84
CA GLN A 112 0.95 -24.99 -11.36
C GLN A 112 -0.01 -24.55 -10.25
N ARG A 113 -0.36 -23.27 -10.25
CA ARG A 113 -1.34 -22.70 -9.33
C ARG A 113 -2.32 -21.82 -10.08
N SER A 114 -3.59 -21.97 -9.75
CA SER A 114 -4.62 -21.07 -10.25
C SER A 114 -4.57 -19.73 -9.52
N PHE A 115 -4.74 -18.63 -10.24
CA PHE A 115 -4.95 -17.32 -9.65
C PHE A 115 -5.91 -16.47 -10.47
N GLN A 116 -6.58 -15.54 -9.81
CA GLN A 116 -7.38 -14.55 -10.49
C GLN A 116 -6.50 -13.39 -10.98
N CYS A 117 -6.58 -13.08 -12.27
CA CYS A 117 -5.84 -11.97 -12.88
C CYS A 117 -6.31 -10.61 -12.33
N ARG A 118 -5.63 -10.13 -11.29
CA ARG A 118 -5.87 -8.82 -10.67
C ARG A 118 -4.63 -8.29 -9.97
N TYR A 119 -4.56 -6.98 -9.81
CA TYR A 119 -3.50 -6.35 -9.03
C TYR A 119 -3.79 -6.42 -7.54
N CYS A 120 -2.73 -6.43 -6.72
CA CYS A 120 -2.84 -6.51 -5.27
C CYS A 120 -3.71 -5.38 -4.69
N TYR A 121 -3.71 -4.18 -5.28
CA TYR A 121 -4.51 -3.06 -4.80
C TYR A 121 -6.02 -3.20 -5.08
N GLN A 122 -6.43 -4.14 -5.94
CA GLN A 122 -7.83 -4.43 -6.29
C GLN A 122 -8.41 -5.59 -5.47
N THR A 123 -7.60 -6.23 -4.63
CA THR A 123 -8.07 -7.28 -3.73
C THR A 123 -9.00 -6.70 -2.66
N GLU A 124 -9.84 -7.56 -2.12
CA GLU A 124 -10.91 -7.20 -1.21
C GLU A 124 -10.38 -6.83 0.18
N LEU A 125 -11.20 -6.15 0.98
CA LEU A 125 -10.78 -5.67 2.30
C LEU A 125 -10.34 -6.80 3.25
N TRP A 126 -11.02 -7.94 3.21
CA TRP A 126 -10.70 -9.11 4.04
C TRP A 126 -9.44 -9.86 3.59
N GLU A 127 -8.97 -9.61 2.37
CA GLU A 127 -7.72 -10.17 1.82
C GLU A 127 -6.49 -9.36 2.24
N HIS A 128 -6.68 -8.36 3.11
CA HIS A 128 -5.60 -7.52 3.63
C HIS A 128 -5.52 -7.60 5.16
N ALA A 129 -4.30 -7.68 5.67
CA ALA A 129 -3.97 -7.45 7.07
C ALA A 129 -3.46 -6.01 7.24
N CYS A 130 -4.14 -5.21 8.06
CA CYS A 130 -3.75 -3.84 8.36
C CYS A 130 -3.21 -3.70 9.79
N GLU A 131 -2.19 -2.85 9.96
CA GLU A 131 -1.69 -2.51 11.29
C GLU A 131 -2.75 -1.71 12.07
N LEU A 132 -3.19 -2.22 13.22
CA LEU A 132 -4.13 -1.53 14.08
C LEU A 132 -3.42 -0.52 14.98
N LYS A 133 -4.03 0.67 15.16
CA LYS A 133 -3.52 1.67 16.10
C LYS A 133 -4.35 1.66 17.37
N ALA A 134 -3.68 1.47 18.52
CA ALA A 134 -4.35 1.38 19.83
C ALA A 134 -5.00 2.69 20.30
N ASN A 135 -4.50 3.85 19.86
CA ASN A 135 -5.04 5.15 20.26
C ASN A 135 -6.21 5.58 19.33
N CYS A 136 -7.33 4.87 19.46
CA CYS A 136 -8.47 4.98 18.57
C CYS A 136 -9.72 5.44 19.33
N ASN A 137 -9.96 6.77 19.39
CA ASN A 137 -11.21 7.36 19.86
C ASN A 137 -12.36 7.22 18.83
N SER A 138 -13.13 6.13 18.95
CA SER A 138 -14.31 5.86 18.11
C SER A 138 -15.48 6.82 18.32
N ALA A 139 -15.49 7.59 19.42
CA ALA A 139 -16.53 8.55 19.76
C ALA A 139 -16.25 9.99 19.26
N ALA A 140 -15.16 10.22 18.54
CA ALA A 140 -14.80 11.54 18.03
C ALA A 140 -15.85 12.08 17.03
N THR A 141 -16.18 13.37 17.14
CA THR A 141 -17.01 14.10 16.19
C THR A 141 -16.22 15.31 15.66
N PRO A 142 -15.97 15.42 14.34
CA PRO A 142 -16.38 14.51 13.25
C PRO A 142 -15.68 13.14 13.30
N PRO A 143 -16.19 12.11 12.59
CA PRO A 143 -15.62 10.78 12.56
C PRO A 143 -14.13 10.82 12.22
N ALA A 144 -13.31 10.25 13.09
CA ALA A 144 -11.87 10.25 12.94
C ALA A 144 -11.39 9.02 12.15
N TYR A 145 -10.30 9.21 11.41
CA TYR A 145 -9.65 8.20 10.59
C TYR A 145 -8.18 8.19 10.92
N TYR A 146 -7.56 7.02 10.82
CA TYR A 146 -6.11 6.93 10.83
C TYR A 146 -5.60 6.27 9.57
N ARG A 147 -4.43 6.73 9.11
CA ARG A 147 -3.71 6.06 8.05
C ARG A 147 -2.95 4.88 8.63
N SER A 148 -3.14 3.71 8.03
CA SER A 148 -2.44 2.47 8.34
C SER A 148 -1.87 1.85 7.08
N ASN A 149 -0.79 1.08 7.24
CA ASN A 149 -0.26 0.22 6.21
C ASN A 149 -1.01 -1.12 6.26
N CYS A 150 -1.56 -1.50 5.11
CA CYS A 150 -2.21 -2.78 4.90
C CYS A 150 -1.38 -3.60 3.94
N THR A 151 -1.14 -4.85 4.29
CA THR A 151 -0.45 -5.83 3.45
C THR A 151 -1.47 -6.84 2.97
N VAL A 152 -1.46 -7.17 1.68
CA VAL A 152 -2.26 -8.30 1.17
C VAL A 152 -1.77 -9.59 1.83
N ASN A 153 -2.70 -10.47 2.19
CA ASN A 153 -2.38 -11.74 2.82
C ASN A 153 -1.51 -12.62 1.88
N ASP A 154 -0.68 -13.47 2.49
CA ASP A 154 0.26 -14.30 1.74
C ASP A 154 -0.42 -15.39 0.92
N ASP A 155 -1.64 -15.79 1.28
CA ASP A 155 -2.47 -16.72 0.51
C ASP A 155 -2.96 -16.19 -0.83
N VAL A 156 -2.94 -14.88 -1.02
CA VAL A 156 -3.43 -14.23 -2.23
C VAL A 156 -2.29 -13.97 -3.21
N LEU A 157 -2.44 -14.53 -4.41
CA LEU A 157 -1.57 -14.29 -5.54
C LEU A 157 -2.12 -13.13 -6.39
N CYS A 158 -1.30 -12.10 -6.61
CA CYS A 158 -1.72 -10.89 -7.30
C CYS A 158 -0.57 -10.20 -8.05
N LEU A 159 -0.90 -9.42 -9.07
CA LEU A 159 0.07 -8.66 -9.85
C LEU A 159 0.64 -7.49 -9.04
N GLY A 160 1.94 -7.24 -9.24
CA GLY A 160 2.64 -6.14 -8.58
C GLY A 160 2.99 -6.42 -7.12
N ASN A 161 3.50 -7.61 -6.80
CA ASN A 161 3.83 -8.04 -5.43
C ASN A 161 4.76 -7.07 -4.65
N ASN A 162 5.60 -6.30 -5.34
CA ASN A 162 6.41 -5.24 -4.71
C ASN A 162 5.55 -4.11 -4.09
N LEU A 163 4.26 -4.05 -4.43
CA LEU A 163 3.25 -3.10 -3.94
C LEU A 163 2.24 -3.78 -3.01
N ARG A 164 2.55 -4.95 -2.43
CA ARG A 164 1.69 -5.64 -1.44
C ARG A 164 1.30 -4.75 -0.27
N LYS A 165 2.14 -3.78 0.10
CA LYS A 165 1.87 -2.79 1.15
C LYS A 165 1.19 -1.55 0.57
N ARG A 166 -0.02 -1.25 1.03
CA ARG A 166 -0.81 -0.06 0.65
C ARG A 166 -1.22 0.73 1.88
N ARG A 167 -1.11 2.06 1.81
CA ARG A 167 -1.71 2.95 2.83
C ARG A 167 -3.22 3.03 2.63
N ARG A 168 -3.99 2.71 3.67
CA ARG A 168 -5.45 2.90 3.71
C ARG A 168 -5.83 3.82 4.86
N ALA A 169 -6.90 4.60 4.67
CA ALA A 169 -7.55 5.33 5.75
C ALA A 169 -8.57 4.39 6.39
N ILE A 170 -8.32 4.00 7.63
CA ILE A 170 -9.22 3.14 8.39
C ILE A 170 -10.04 4.03 9.31
N TYR A 171 -11.35 3.87 9.21
CA TYR A 171 -12.30 4.49 10.11
C TYR A 171 -12.12 3.93 11.53
N MET A 172 -12.06 4.81 12.51
CA MET A 172 -11.80 4.42 13.90
C MET A 172 -12.88 3.51 14.50
N TYR A 173 -14.11 3.55 14.01
CA TYR A 173 -15.16 2.62 14.45
C TYR A 173 -15.00 1.18 13.93
N TRP A 174 -14.42 0.97 12.73
CA TRP A 174 -14.17 -0.38 12.20
C TRP A 174 -12.98 -1.05 12.90
N ALA A 175 -12.03 -0.26 13.38
CA ALA A 175 -10.89 -0.76 14.16
C ALA A 175 -11.36 -1.44 15.46
N TRP A 176 -12.42 -0.92 16.09
CA TRP A 176 -13.04 -1.55 17.26
C TRP A 176 -13.76 -2.86 16.90
N ARG A 177 -14.44 -2.93 15.76
CA ARG A 177 -15.15 -4.15 15.31
C ARG A 177 -14.17 -5.27 14.93
N LEU A 178 -13.08 -4.95 14.24
CA LEU A 178 -12.01 -5.89 13.92
C LEU A 178 -11.28 -6.41 15.16
N ASN A 179 -11.11 -5.59 16.21
CA ASN A 179 -10.57 -6.07 17.49
C ASN A 179 -11.54 -6.97 18.26
N PHE A 180 -12.85 -6.80 18.09
CA PHE A 180 -13.85 -7.58 18.83
C PHE A 180 -14.06 -8.98 18.24
N GLU A 181 -13.93 -9.16 16.93
CA GLU A 181 -13.98 -10.49 16.26
C GLU A 181 -12.77 -11.39 16.60
N PHE A 182 -11.69 -10.85 17.15
CA PHE A 182 -10.52 -11.63 17.61
C PHE A 182 -10.51 -11.90 19.13
N LEU A 183 -11.47 -11.35 19.90
CA LEU A 183 -11.51 -11.46 21.36
C LEU A 183 -12.59 -12.39 21.91
N PHE A 184 -13.39 -13.01 21.04
CA PHE A 184 -14.34 -14.06 21.44
C PHE A 184 -14.22 -15.26 20.48
N PRO A 185 -13.71 -16.42 20.94
CA PRO A 185 -13.89 -17.69 20.24
C PRO A 185 -15.36 -18.12 20.21
#